data_AF-A0A292E8Y1-F1
#
_entry.id   AF-A0A292E8Y1-F1
#
_cell.length_a   1.000
_cell.length_b   1.000
_cell.length_c   1.000
_cell.angle_alpha   90.00
_cell.angle_beta   90.00
_cell.angle_gamma   90.00
#
_symmetry.space_group_name_H-M   'P 1'
#
loop_
_entity.id
_entity.type
_entity.pdbx_description
1 polymer ?
#
loop_
_entity_poly.entity_id
_entity_poly.type
_entity_poly.pdbx_seq_one_letter_code
_entity_poly.pdbx_strand_id
1 'polypeptide(L)' 'MSETERAEIVDAATALHRVLADNLGRVDPVAADYGAMDALNGAIVDAIRSLTGEEPSWMRLRTGWPKS' A
#
# COMPACT_ATOMS: atom_id res chain seq x y z
N MET A 1 -8.47 -3.93 -20.50
CA MET A 1 -8.90 -3.16 -19.31
C MET A 1 -9.10 -1.72 -19.74
N SER A 2 -10.30 -1.21 -19.51
CA SER A 2 -10.67 0.18 -19.73
C SER A 2 -10.03 1.10 -18.69
N GLU A 3 -10.09 2.41 -18.93
CA GLU A 3 -9.59 3.39 -17.97
C GLU A 3 -10.44 3.43 -16.70
N THR A 4 -11.76 3.20 -16.82
CA THR A 4 -12.67 3.09 -15.68
C THR A 4 -12.34 1.89 -14.81
N GLU A 5 -12.17 0.70 -15.39
CA GLU A 5 -11.79 -0.51 -14.64
C GLU A 5 -10.43 -0.34 -13.95
N ARG A 6 -9.47 0.31 -14.63
CA ARG A 6 -8.16 0.61 -14.03
C ARG A 6 -8.30 1.50 -12.80
N ALA A 7 -9.09 2.58 -12.91
CA ALA A 7 -9.33 3.50 -11.81
C ALA A 7 -10.02 2.81 -10.62
N GLU A 8 -11.04 2.00 -10.87
CA GLU A 8 -11.74 1.23 -9.83
C GLU A 8 -10.81 0.27 -9.08
N ILE A 9 -9.90 -0.40 -9.80
CA ILE A 9 -8.90 -1.29 -9.18
C ILE A 9 -7.94 -0.49 -8.30
N VAL A 10 -7.45 0.65 -8.80
CA VAL A 10 -6.55 1.53 -8.03
C VAL A 10 -7.25 2.05 -6.77
N ASP A 11 -8.51 2.47 -6.86
CA ASP A 11 -9.29 2.94 -5.72
C ASP A 11 -9.53 1.84 -4.68
N ALA A 12 -9.89 0.63 -5.13
CA ALA A 12 -10.05 -0.52 -4.24
C ALA A 12 -8.74 -0.91 -3.53
N ALA A 13 -7.63 -0.92 -4.28
CA ALA A 13 -6.30 -1.19 -3.74
C ALA A 13 -5.86 -0.12 -2.72
N THR A 14 -6.18 1.15 -2.99
CA THR A 14 -5.97 2.28 -2.08
C THR A 14 -6.76 2.11 -0.77
N ALA A 15 -8.03 1.73 -0.88
CA ALA A 15 -8.88 1.51 0.28
C ALA A 15 -8.34 0.36 1.15
N LEU A 16 -7.89 -0.73 0.53
CA LEU A 16 -7.28 -1.85 1.24
C LEU A 16 -5.97 -1.45 1.94
N HIS A 17 -5.11 -0.68 1.28
CA HIS A 17 -3.89 -0.14 1.89
C HIS A 17 -4.19 0.65 3.18
N ARG A 18 -5.20 1.54 3.15
CA ARG A 18 -5.57 2.33 4.34
C ARG A 18 -5.97 1.45 5.52
N VAL A 19 -6.78 0.41 5.27
CA VAL A 19 -7.17 -0.56 6.29
C VAL A 19 -5.94 -1.30 6.84
N LEU A 20 -5.03 -1.72 5.97
CA LEU A 20 -3.80 -2.41 6.42
C LEU A 20 -2.89 -1.49 7.24
N ALA A 21 -2.69 -0.24 6.81
CA ALA A 21 -1.87 0.73 7.52
C ALA A 21 -2.41 1.03 8.94
N ASP A 22 -3.72 1.18 9.08
CA ASP A 22 -4.37 1.39 10.37
C ASP A 22 -4.21 0.19 11.31
N ASN A 23 -4.19 -1.02 10.76
CA ASN A 23 -3.99 -2.24 11.54
C ASN A 23 -2.51 -2.49 11.85
N LEU A 24 -1.58 -2.22 10.91
CA LEU A 24 -0.14 -2.37 11.11
C LEU A 24 0.37 -1.54 12.29
N GLY A 25 -0.19 -0.34 12.50
CA GLY A 25 0.14 0.49 13.67
C GLY A 25 -0.29 -0.11 15.02
N ARG A 26 -1.04 -1.21 15.02
CA ARG A 26 -1.56 -1.90 16.21
C ARG A 26 -0.99 -3.31 16.41
N VAL A 27 -0.26 -3.85 15.43
CA VAL A 27 0.35 -5.18 15.50
C VAL A 27 1.80 -5.03 15.98
N ASP A 28 2.25 -5.96 16.83
CA ASP A 28 3.66 -6.05 17.21
C ASP A 28 4.52 -6.30 15.96
N PRO A 29 5.53 -5.45 15.67
CA PRO A 29 6.43 -5.62 14.52
C PRO A 29 7.15 -6.97 14.43
N VAL A 30 7.30 -7.70 15.54
CA VAL A 30 7.92 -9.04 15.52
C VAL A 30 6.91 -10.18 15.35
N ALA A 31 5.61 -9.89 15.35
CA ALA A 31 4.58 -10.89 15.13
C ALA A 31 4.56 -11.34 13.66
N ALA A 32 4.25 -12.62 13.44
CA ALA A 32 4.11 -13.18 12.09
C ALA A 32 3.05 -12.42 11.25
N ASP A 33 2.00 -11.94 11.91
CA ASP A 33 0.93 -11.15 11.29
C ASP A 33 1.45 -9.83 10.71
N TYR A 34 2.43 -9.19 11.37
CA TYR A 34 3.06 -7.97 10.85
C TYR A 34 3.75 -8.25 9.51
N GLY A 35 4.53 -9.34 9.44
CA GLY A 35 5.20 -9.74 8.19
C GLY A 35 4.23 -10.05 7.06
N ALA A 36 3.11 -10.73 7.36
CA ALA A 36 2.08 -11.02 6.37
C ALA A 36 1.38 -9.74 5.86
N MET A 37 1.10 -8.79 6.75
CA MET A 37 0.47 -7.52 6.41
C MET A 37 1.41 -6.60 5.62
N ASP A 38 2.69 -6.56 5.96
CA ASP A 38 3.71 -5.81 5.21
C ASP A 38 3.90 -6.40 3.79
N ALA A 39 3.95 -7.73 3.67
CA ALA A 39 4.00 -8.41 2.37
C ALA A 39 2.78 -8.10 1.50
N LEU A 40 1.57 -8.11 2.09
CA LEU A 40 0.35 -7.73 1.39
C LEU A 40 0.38 -6.25 0.95
N ASN A 41 0.88 -5.37 1.80
CA ASN A 41 1.06 -3.96 1.47
C ASN A 41 2.03 -3.77 0.29
N GLY A 42 3.14 -4.51 0.25
CA GLY A 42 4.05 -4.55 -0.89
C GLY A 42 3.39 -5.03 -2.18
N ALA A 43 2.59 -6.10 -2.10
CA ALA A 43 1.86 -6.63 -3.26
C ALA A 43 0.85 -5.61 -3.85
N ILE A 44 0.20 -4.81 -2.99
CA ILE A 44 -0.69 -3.72 -3.43
C ILE A 44 0.07 -2.65 -4.21
N VAL A 45 1.24 -2.26 -3.71
CA VAL A 45 2.12 -1.29 -4.37
C VAL A 45 2.54 -1.79 -5.75
N ASP A 46 3.00 -3.03 -5.83
CA ASP A 46 3.46 -3.63 -7.08
C ASP A 46 2.31 -3.77 -8.09
N ALA A 47 1.11 -4.11 -7.62
CA ALA A 47 -0.08 -4.17 -8.46
C ALA A 47 -0.43 -2.79 -9.06
N ILE A 48 -0.44 -1.73 -8.24
CA ILE A 48 -0.68 -0.37 -8.72
C ILE A 48 0.40 0.04 -9.72
N ARG A 49 1.69 -0.18 -9.39
CA ARG A 49 2.80 0.14 -10.29
C ARG A 49 2.70 -0.60 -11.62
N SER A 50 2.30 -1.87 -11.62
CA SER A 50 2.09 -2.65 -12.83
C SER A 50 0.91 -2.13 -13.68
N LEU A 51 -0.11 -1.54 -13.07
CA LEU A 51 -1.32 -1.06 -13.76
C LEU A 51 -1.16 0.36 -14.30
N THR A 52 -0.46 1.22 -13.58
CA THR A 52 -0.35 2.67 -13.88
C THR A 52 1.02 3.07 -14.41
N GLY A 53 2.05 2.25 -14.22
CA GLY A 53 3.45 2.61 -14.47
C GLY A 53 4.05 3.52 -13.40
N GLU A 54 3.29 3.82 -12.34
CA GLU A 54 3.61 4.82 -11.33
C GLU A 54 3.49 4.25 -9.92
N GLU A 55 4.33 4.70 -8.99
CA GLU A 55 4.10 4.42 -7.57
C GLU A 55 2.80 5.06 -7.06
N PRO A 56 2.11 4.41 -6.11
CA PRO A 56 0.96 5.00 -5.44
C PRO A 56 1.29 6.37 -4.83
N SER A 57 0.36 7.31 -4.92
CA SER A 57 0.56 8.70 -4.47
C SER A 57 0.89 8.81 -2.97
N TRP A 58 0.40 7.89 -2.14
CA TRP A 58 0.69 7.85 -0.70
C TRP A 58 2.12 7.41 -0.37
N MET A 59 2.84 6.76 -1.30
CA MET A 59 4.26 6.46 -1.12
C MET A 59 5.15 7.68 -1.40
N ARG A 60 4.66 8.63 -2.19
CA ARG A 60 5.46 9.77 -2.68
C ARG A 60 5.79 10.81 -1.59
N LEU A 61 5.43 10.61 -0.32
CA LEU A 61 5.76 11.54 0.77
C LEU A 61 6.22 10.87 2.07
N ARG A 62 7.54 10.89 2.28
CA ARG A 62 8.18 11.40 3.52
C ARG A 62 9.62 11.88 3.27
N THR A 63 9.80 12.78 2.30
CA THR A 63 11.01 13.62 2.26
C THR A 63 10.95 14.59 3.45
N GLY A 64 11.44 14.16 4.63
CA GLY A 64 11.51 15.02 5.81
C GLY A 64 11.44 14.33 7.17
N TRP A 65 11.28 13.01 7.26
CA TRP A 65 11.37 12.32 8.56
C TRP A 65 12.82 11.93 8.86
N PRO A 66 13.40 12.39 9.98
CA PRO A 66 14.72 11.94 10.40
C PRO A 66 14.64 10.44 10.69
N LYS A 67 15.60 9.68 10.16
CA LYS A 67 15.85 8.32 10.64
C LYS A 67 16.20 8.45 12.13
N SER A 68 15.32 7.96 13.01
CA SER A 68 15.64 7.67 14.40
C SER A 68 16.73 6.61 14.47
#